data_AF-A0A4Z2HJ68-F1
#
_entry.id   AF-A0A4Z2HJ68-F1
#
_cell.length_a   1.000
_cell.length_b   1.000
_cell.length_c   1.000
_cell.angle_alpha   90.00
_cell.angle_beta   90.00
_cell.angle_gamma   90.00
#
_symmetry.space_group_name_H-M   'P 1'
#
loop_
_entity.id
_entity.type
_entity.pdbx_description
1 polymer ?
#
loop_
_entity_poly.entity_id
_entity_poly.type
_entity_poly.pdbx_seq_one_letter_code
_entity_poly.pdbx_strand_id
1 'polypeptide(L)'
;MEQQLDRPTWSRQIEFTLAGIGCAVGLGNVWRFPYLCYRSGGGAFLVPYLLMLVVLGVPLLYMELTVGVGIASVAISFIMCIYYNVVITWALYYLFSSFQAPLPWQNCNNTWNTANCTNHATNSSYSSTASQEFFK
;
A
#
# COMPACT_ATOMS: atom_id res chain seq x y z
N MET A 1 -0.55 45.40 -1.85
CA MET A 1 -0.57 44.23 -0.95
C MET A 1 0.77 43.56 -1.05
N GLU A 2 1.71 43.92 -0.18
CA GLU A 2 2.91 43.10 0.03
C GLU A 2 2.43 41.82 0.75
N GLN A 3 2.34 40.71 0.02
CA GLN A 3 2.10 39.42 0.64
C GLN A 3 3.41 38.98 1.31
N GLN A 4 3.38 38.94 2.63
CA GLN A 4 4.45 38.48 3.49
C GLN A 4 4.99 37.12 3.01
N LEU A 5 6.26 37.11 2.59
CA LEU A 5 6.99 35.93 2.13
C LEU A 5 7.44 35.06 3.32
N ASP A 6 6.57 34.85 4.32
CA ASP A 6 6.87 34.01 5.47
C ASP A 6 6.56 32.56 5.15
N ARG A 7 7.58 31.70 5.27
CA ARG A 7 7.43 30.26 5.08
C ARG A 7 6.43 29.73 6.13
N PRO A 8 5.32 29.10 5.72
CA PRO A 8 4.38 28.52 6.67
C PRO A 8 5.10 27.44 7.50
N THR A 9 4.99 27.54 8.82
CA THR A 9 5.56 26.57 9.77
C THR A 9 4.45 25.72 10.38
N TRP A 10 4.79 24.51 10.80
CA TRP A 10 3.85 23.62 11.47
C TRP A 10 3.47 24.18 12.85
N SER A 11 2.20 24.06 13.25
CA SER A 11 1.72 24.60 14.52
C SER A 11 2.22 23.76 15.69
N ARG A 12 2.25 22.43 15.52
CA ARG A 12 2.77 21.48 16.53
C ARG A 12 3.73 20.48 15.89
N GLN A 13 4.81 20.17 16.61
CA GLN A 13 5.79 19.17 16.18
C GLN A 13 5.18 17.77 15.93
N ILE A 14 4.05 17.48 16.58
CA ILE A 14 3.29 16.23 16.39
C ILE A 14 2.73 16.14 14.97
N GLU A 15 2.29 17.25 14.38
CA GLU A 15 1.74 17.28 13.01
C GLU A 15 2.81 16.87 12.00
N PHE A 16 4.02 17.42 12.14
CA PHE A 16 5.18 17.05 11.34
C PHE A 16 5.54 15.57 11.49
N THR A 17 5.56 15.08 12.74
CA THR A 17 5.96 13.69 13.03
C THR A 17 4.92 12.69 12.50
N LEU A 18 3.63 12.98 12.69
CA LEU A 18 2.53 12.15 12.16
C LEU A 18 2.51 12.14 10.64
N ALA A 19 2.75 13.28 9.99
CA ALA A 19 2.88 13.35 8.54
C ALA A 19 4.04 12.47 8.05
N GLY A 20 5.20 12.51 8.73
CA GLY A 20 6.34 11.66 8.43
C GLY A 20 6.03 10.16 8.58
N ILE A 21 5.38 9.75 9.67
CA ILE A 21 4.97 8.36 9.89
C ILE A 21 3.94 7.92 8.84
N GLY A 22 2.98 8.78 8.49
CA GLY A 22 1.98 8.52 7.47
C GLY A 22 2.59 8.28 6.08
N CYS A 23 3.63 9.02 5.73
CA CYS A 23 4.38 8.79 4.49
C CYS A 23 5.23 7.50 4.53
N ALA A 24 5.68 7.08 5.71
CA ALA A 24 6.50 5.87 5.87
C ALA A 24 5.68 4.57 5.90
N VAL A 25 4.44 4.62 6.41
CA VAL A 25 3.56 3.45 6.50
C VAL A 25 2.68 3.34 5.25
N GLY A 26 3.10 2.50 4.29
CA GLY A 26 2.34 2.23 3.07
C GLY A 26 1.74 0.82 3.01
N LEU A 27 0.92 0.56 1.98
CA LEU A 27 0.33 -0.77 1.70
C LEU A 27 1.38 -1.88 1.54
N GLY A 28 2.61 -1.52 1.15
CA GLY A 28 3.74 -2.45 1.12
C GLY A 28 4.04 -3.11 2.46
N ASN A 29 3.79 -2.43 3.59
CA ASN A 29 3.98 -3.00 4.92
C ASN A 29 2.91 -4.05 5.26
N VAL A 30 1.73 -3.96 4.65
CA VAL A 30 0.59 -4.86 4.94
C VAL A 30 0.71 -6.17 4.19
N TRP A 31 1.07 -6.15 2.90
CA TRP A 31 1.10 -7.39 2.09
C TRP A 31 2.52 -7.82 1.67
N ARG A 32 3.40 -6.88 1.33
CA ARG A 32 4.68 -7.21 0.69
C ARG A 32 5.71 -7.64 1.72
N PHE A 33 5.74 -6.95 2.86
CA PHE A 33 6.62 -7.30 3.96
C PHE A 33 6.33 -8.71 4.52
N PRO A 34 5.07 -9.08 4.86
CA PRO A 34 4.76 -10.44 5.31
C PRO A 34 5.06 -11.49 4.24
N TYR A 35 4.70 -11.21 2.98
CA TYR A 35 4.97 -12.12 1.86
C TYR A 35 6.47 -12.39 1.68
N LEU A 36 7.31 -11.35 1.76
CA LEU A 36 8.74 -11.47 1.59
C LEU A 36 9.41 -12.19 2.76
N CYS A 37 8.97 -11.92 4.00
CA CYS A 37 9.41 -12.67 5.18
C CYS A 37 9.09 -14.15 5.02
N TYR A 38 7.86 -14.48 4.62
CA TYR A 38 7.45 -15.88 4.42
C TYR A 38 8.33 -16.61 3.40
N ARG A 39 8.59 -15.99 2.23
CA ARG A 39 9.41 -16.61 1.18
C ARG A 39 10.91 -16.67 1.51
N SER A 40 11.40 -15.76 2.35
CA SER A 40 12.84 -15.60 2.62
C SER A 40 13.31 -16.23 3.94
N GLY A 41 12.60 -17.26 4.44
CA GLY A 41 12.99 -17.99 5.65
C GLY A 41 12.40 -17.43 6.95
N GLY A 42 11.28 -16.72 6.88
CA GLY A 42 10.53 -16.23 8.03
C GLY A 42 11.28 -15.16 8.81
N GLY A 43 11.42 -15.35 10.13
CA GLY A 43 12.06 -14.38 11.02
C GLY A 43 13.56 -14.14 10.74
N ALA A 44 14.25 -15.08 10.08
CA ALA A 44 15.66 -14.90 9.72
C ALA A 44 15.88 -13.73 8.74
N PHE A 45 14.87 -13.40 7.93
CA PHE A 45 14.89 -12.26 7.01
C PHE A 45 15.03 -10.90 7.74
N LEU A 46 14.67 -10.82 9.02
CA LEU A 46 14.76 -9.59 9.80
C LEU A 46 16.21 -9.15 10.04
N VAL A 47 17.16 -10.08 10.11
CA VAL A 47 18.58 -9.75 10.37
C VAL A 47 19.18 -8.92 9.23
N PRO A 48 19.18 -9.38 7.96
CA PRO A 48 19.66 -8.55 6.85
C PRO A 48 18.78 -7.32 6.61
N TYR A 49 17.47 -7.40 6.87
CA TYR A 49 16.56 -6.26 6.74
C TYR A 49 16.92 -5.12 7.69
N LEU A 50 17.09 -5.40 8.99
CA LEU A 50 17.46 -4.39 9.99
C LEU A 50 18.87 -3.85 9.75
N LEU A 51 19.81 -4.69 9.33
CA LEU A 51 21.16 -4.25 8.99
C LEU A 51 21.14 -3.27 7.81
N MET A 52 20.47 -3.63 6.70
CA MET A 52 20.34 -2.73 5.54
C MET A 52 19.56 -1.46 5.88
N LEU A 53 18.57 -1.54 6.78
CA LEU A 53 17.82 -0.38 7.25
C LEU A 53 18.71 0.59 8.03
N VAL A 54 19.56 0.10 8.95
CA VAL A 54 20.45 0.97 9.74
C VAL A 54 21.61 1.51 8.90
N VAL A 55 22.18 0.70 8.00
CA VAL A 55 23.36 1.09 7.21
C VAL A 55 23.00 1.95 6.00
N LEU A 56 21.87 1.69 5.34
CA LEU A 56 21.46 2.41 4.13
C LEU A 56 20.19 3.25 4.34
N GLY A 57 19.16 2.67 4.99
CA GLY A 57 17.87 3.33 5.17
C GLY A 57 17.95 4.61 6.01
N VAL A 58 18.49 4.53 7.24
CA VAL A 58 18.58 5.66 8.16
C VAL A 58 19.46 6.80 7.61
N PRO A 59 20.65 6.53 7.04
CA PRO A 59 21.46 7.59 6.44
C PRO A 59 20.81 8.28 5.25
N LEU A 60 20.14 7.53 4.36
CA LEU A 60 19.40 8.11 3.24
C LEU A 60 18.23 8.99 3.71
N LEU A 61 17.47 8.52 4.71
CA LEU A 61 16.39 9.30 5.31
C LEU A 61 16.92 10.60 5.94
N TYR A 62 18.03 10.53 6.67
CA TYR A 62 18.64 11.70 7.28
C TYR A 62 19.16 12.71 6.25
N MET A 63 19.79 12.23 5.17
CA MET A 63 20.20 13.09 4.05
C MET A 63 19.00 13.77 3.39
N GLU A 64 17.92 13.03 3.12
CA GLU A 64 16.73 13.61 2.48
C GLU A 64 16.06 14.68 3.36
N LEU A 65 15.98 14.45 4.67
CA LEU A 65 15.42 15.42 5.62
C LEU A 65 16.25 16.71 5.74
N THR A 66 17.56 16.64 5.49
CA THR A 66 18.48 17.78 5.64
C THR A 66 18.75 18.53 4.33
N VAL A 67 18.84 17.82 3.20
CA VAL A 67 19.23 18.37 1.88
C VAL A 67 18.02 18.78 1.04
N GLY A 68 16.84 18.19 1.27
CA GLY A 68 15.61 18.51 0.54
C GLY A 68 15.43 17.75 -0.78
N VAL A 69 14.29 18.00 -1.44
CA VAL A 69 13.75 17.21 -2.57
C VAL A 69 14.04 17.92 -3.91
N GLY A 70 14.57 17.18 -4.90
CA GLY A 70 14.80 17.67 -6.27
C GLY A 70 13.62 17.49 -7.23
N ILE A 71 13.73 18.00 -8.46
CA ILE A 71 12.64 17.91 -9.47
C ILE A 71 12.29 16.44 -9.82
N ALA A 72 13.28 15.54 -9.83
CA ALA A 72 13.05 14.12 -10.12
C ALA A 72 12.14 13.43 -9.09
N SER A 73 12.31 13.71 -7.79
CA SER A 73 11.47 13.15 -6.74
C SER A 73 10.06 13.74 -6.74
N VAL A 74 9.88 14.98 -7.22
CA VAL A 74 8.54 15.54 -7.47
C VAL A 74 7.82 14.77 -8.57
N ALA A 75 8.50 14.47 -9.68
CA ALA A 75 7.91 13.70 -10.78
C ALA A 75 7.52 12.27 -10.37
N ILE A 76 8.39 11.58 -9.61
CA ILE A 76 8.09 10.25 -9.06
C ILE A 76 6.91 10.32 -8.09
N SER A 77 6.87 11.33 -7.21
CA SER A 77 5.77 11.52 -6.26
C SER A 77 4.44 11.69 -7.00
N PHE A 78 4.41 12.44 -8.10
CA PHE A 78 3.20 12.62 -8.90
C PHE A 78 2.67 11.29 -9.47
N ILE A 79 3.54 10.47 -10.05
CA ILE A 79 3.19 9.16 -10.59
C ILE A 79 2.68 8.23 -9.47
N MET A 80 3.37 8.23 -8.32
CA MET A 80 2.94 7.45 -7.15
C MET A 80 1.58 7.90 -6.65
N CYS A 81 1.31 9.21 -6.56
CA CYS A 81 0.01 9.72 -6.16
C CYS A 81 -1.11 9.18 -7.05
N ILE A 82 -0.96 9.18 -8.37
CA ILE A 82 -1.99 8.64 -9.28
C ILE A 82 -2.23 7.16 -9.00
N TYR A 83 -1.16 6.36 -8.87
CA TYR A 83 -1.26 4.94 -8.55
C TYR A 83 -1.97 4.68 -7.22
N TYR A 84 -1.58 5.38 -6.16
CA TYR A 84 -2.19 5.20 -4.83
C TYR A 84 -3.66 5.65 -4.77
N ASN A 85 -4.03 6.72 -5.49
CA ASN A 85 -5.43 7.14 -5.56
C ASN A 85 -6.32 6.07 -6.20
N VAL A 86 -5.83 5.39 -7.24
CA VAL A 86 -6.55 4.25 -7.83
C VAL A 86 -6.73 3.13 -6.81
N VAL A 87 -5.68 2.75 -6.07
CA VAL A 87 -5.77 1.70 -5.04
C VAL A 87 -6.75 2.07 -3.93
N ILE A 88 -6.74 3.32 -3.45
CA ILE A 88 -7.69 3.80 -2.45
C ILE A 88 -9.13 3.73 -2.99
N THR A 89 -9.32 4.05 -4.27
CA THR A 89 -10.64 3.99 -4.91
C THR A 89 -11.18 2.56 -4.93
N TRP A 90 -10.33 1.60 -5.32
CA TRP A 90 -10.68 0.18 -5.23
C TRP A 90 -10.98 -0.25 -3.79
N ALA A 91 -10.16 0.15 -2.81
CA ALA A 91 -10.40 -0.18 -1.40
C ALA A 91 -11.75 0.36 -0.90
N LEU A 92 -12.11 1.59 -1.27
CA LEU A 92 -13.40 2.19 -0.93
C LEU A 92 -14.56 1.47 -1.65
N TYR A 93 -14.40 1.11 -2.93
CA TYR A 93 -15.38 0.31 -3.65
C TYR A 93 -15.69 -1.01 -2.92
N TYR A 94 -14.66 -1.78 -2.57
CA TYR A 94 -14.80 -3.02 -1.81
C TYR A 94 -15.38 -2.80 -0.41
N LEU A 95 -15.04 -1.68 0.25
CA LEU A 95 -15.60 -1.32 1.55
C LEU A 95 -17.12 -1.12 1.45
N PHE A 96 -17.59 -0.33 0.49
CA PHE A 96 -19.02 -0.11 0.29
C PHE A 96 -19.76 -1.36 -0.17
N SER A 97 -19.15 -2.18 -1.04
CA SER A 97 -19.70 -3.48 -1.45
C SER A 97 -19.77 -4.50 -0.30
N SER A 98 -19.06 -4.27 0.82
CA SER A 98 -19.12 -5.13 2.01
C SER A 98 -20.35 -4.87 2.89
N PHE A 99 -21.11 -3.78 2.65
CA PHE A 99 -22.34 -3.47 3.42
C PHE A 99 -23.59 -4.22 2.93
N GLN A 100 -23.41 -5.22 2.08
CA GLN A 100 -24.45 -6.10 1.57
C GLN A 100 -24.28 -7.53 2.11
N ALA A 101 -25.39 -8.20 2.45
CA ALA A 101 -25.44 -9.64 2.73
C ALA A 101 -26.35 -10.34 1.69
N PRO A 102 -25.90 -11.40 0.99
CA PRO A 102 -24.57 -12.02 1.02
C PRO A 102 -23.50 -11.18 0.30
N LEU A 103 -22.22 -11.34 0.69
CA LEU A 103 -21.12 -10.62 0.04
C LEU A 103 -20.99 -11.07 -1.43
N PRO A 104 -20.73 -10.14 -2.37
CA PRO A 104 -20.76 -10.46 -3.80
C PRO A 104 -19.65 -11.45 -4.21
N TRP A 105 -18.52 -11.47 -3.50
CA TRP A 105 -17.42 -12.42 -3.72
C TRP A 105 -17.49 -13.70 -2.88
N GLN A 106 -18.61 -13.96 -2.18
CA GLN A 106 -18.73 -15.14 -1.33
C GLN A 106 -19.04 -16.41 -2.13
N ASN A 107 -19.88 -16.31 -3.16
CA ASN A 107 -20.44 -17.47 -3.87
C ASN A 107 -20.23 -17.37 -5.38
N CYS A 108 -20.22 -18.53 -6.05
CA CYS A 108 -20.17 -18.63 -7.51
C CYS A 108 -21.51 -18.37 -8.23
N ASN A 109 -22.60 -18.06 -7.51
CA ASN A 109 -23.92 -17.82 -8.10
C ASN A 109 -24.17 -16.34 -8.46
N ASN A 110 -23.34 -15.79 -9.36
CA ASN A 110 -23.48 -14.42 -9.86
C ASN A 110 -23.37 -14.38 -11.39
N THR A 111 -23.88 -13.32 -12.01
CA THR A 111 -23.92 -13.16 -13.47
C THR A 111 -22.56 -12.99 -14.12
N TRP A 112 -21.55 -12.56 -13.36
CA TRP A 112 -20.17 -12.38 -13.82
C TRP A 112 -19.30 -13.62 -13.66
N ASN A 113 -19.78 -14.67 -12.99
CA ASN A 113 -18.99 -15.86 -12.73
C ASN A 113 -18.95 -16.80 -13.95
N THR A 114 -17.80 -17.45 -14.15
CA THR A 114 -17.59 -18.44 -15.22
C THR A 114 -17.97 -19.85 -14.74
N ALA A 115 -18.19 -20.78 -15.67
CA ALA A 115 -18.46 -22.20 -15.37
C ALA A 115 -17.35 -22.90 -14.54
N ASN A 116 -16.14 -22.33 -14.48
CA ASN A 116 -15.01 -22.88 -13.73
C ASN A 116 -14.88 -22.31 -12.31
N CYS A 117 -15.87 -21.55 -11.83
CA CYS A 117 -15.84 -20.95 -10.51
C CYS A 117 -16.05 -22.01 -9.40
N THR A 118 -15.21 -21.98 -8.36
CA THR A 118 -15.34 -22.83 -7.17
C THR A 118 -15.45 -22.00 -5.88
N ASN A 119 -16.37 -22.37 -4.98
CA ASN A 119 -16.51 -21.68 -3.69
C ASN A 119 -15.34 -21.94 -2.72
N HIS A 120 -14.55 -22.99 -2.98
CA HIS A 120 -13.38 -23.35 -2.19
C HIS A 120 -12.14 -23.33 -3.08
N ALA A 121 -10.98 -23.05 -2.46
CA ALA A 121 -9.69 -23.21 -3.13
C ALA A 121 -9.48 -24.69 -3.45
N THR A 122 -9.31 -25.00 -4.73
CA THR A 122 -8.95 -26.35 -5.19
C THR A 122 -7.54 -26.32 -5.78
N ASN A 123 -6.88 -27.48 -5.83
CA ASN A 123 -5.54 -27.61 -6.43
C ASN A 123 -5.57 -27.62 -7.97
N SER A 124 -6.72 -27.34 -8.59
CA SER A 124 -6.87 -27.32 -10.04
C SER A 124 -6.44 -25.97 -10.60
N SER A 125 -5.51 -25.97 -11.57
CA SER A 125 -5.07 -24.75 -12.26
C SER A 125 -6.14 -24.14 -13.18
N TYR A 126 -7.23 -24.87 -13.44
CA TYR A 126 -8.31 -24.46 -14.34
C TYR A 126 -9.50 -23.79 -13.62
N SER A 127 -9.58 -23.93 -12.29
CA SER A 127 -10.66 -23.34 -11.49
C SER A 127 -10.20 -22.05 -10.81
N SER A 128 -11.09 -21.06 -10.73
CA SER A 128 -10.88 -19.82 -9.98
C SER A 128 -11.89 -19.69 -8.84
N THR A 129 -11.49 -19.03 -7.76
CA THR A 129 -12.42 -18.77 -6.64
C THR A 129 -13.34 -17.59 -6.93
N ALA A 130 -14.51 -17.54 -6.29
CA ALA A 130 -15.48 -16.45 -6.44
C ALA A 130 -14.85 -15.05 -6.21
N SER A 131 -13.93 -14.94 -5.23
CA SER A 131 -13.20 -13.69 -4.97
C SER A 131 -12.17 -13.34 -6.04
N GLN A 132 -11.56 -14.33 -6.70
CA GLN A 132 -10.63 -14.07 -7.81
C GLN A 132 -11.36 -13.59 -9.05
N GLU A 133 -12.55 -14.15 -9.34
CA GLU A 133 -13.35 -13.70 -10.50
C GLU A 133 -13.96 -12.32 -10.27
N PHE A 134 -14.34 -11.98 -9.04
CA PHE A 134 -14.84 -10.63 -8.71
C PHE A 134 -13.75 -9.54 -8.80
N PHE A 135 -12.49 -9.88 -8.50
CA PHE A 135 -11.38 -8.94 -8.58
C PHE A 135 -10.82 -8.75 -10.00
N LYS A 136 -11.17 -9.66 -10.90
CA LYS A 136 -10.66 -9.69 -12.28
C LYS A 136 -11.17 -8.51 -13.11
#